data_AF-A0A8J3G7Z6-F1
#
_entry.id   AF-A0A8J3G7Z6-F1
#
_cell.length_a   1.000
_cell.length_b   1.000
_cell.length_c   1.000
_cell.angle_alpha   90.00
_cell.angle_beta   90.00
_cell.angle_gamma   90.00
#
_symmetry.space_group_name_H-M   'P 1'
#
loop_
_entity.id
_entity.type
_entity.pdbx_description
1 polymer ?
#
loop_
_entity_poly.entity_id
_entity_poly.type
_entity_poly.pdbx_seq_one_letter_code
_entity_poly.pdbx_strand_id
1 'polypeptide(L)'
;MKYSPVVLSYFSQSGGPDQEYLRFLEDEYKSIGKAWEQYQIQEGSSRYFEVEFPPRGSADGDEVAEDIRNYKHRILIFHFSGHADSEQLLFRDGSSHARGLAGLLGEAQNLKLVFLNGCATYDQVKLLFENNIKIVIATRGKVNDGIAREFSETFYKALSDTEYTIRSAFEHALNELRRKYPAFNSVPAEPVVWRGLVTESEEDSDRWELYVNEKYQQEIDRREWWKIRLASPTRKDLLAGRSFWDQAMNFLVLILCLLGITIVVYAVFFMQDHMLALVGLAAAFLAYFGFKNKQRYKTVELNSILADEEVIRRMRLFA
;
A
#
# COMPACT_ATOMS: atom_id res chain seq x y z
N MET A 1 -11.94 0.32 18.95
CA MET A 1 -11.16 1.28 18.14
C MET A 1 -11.41 0.96 16.69
N LYS A 2 -11.84 1.94 15.90
CA LYS A 2 -12.07 1.80 14.46
C LYS A 2 -10.69 1.67 13.78
N TYR A 3 -10.47 0.60 13.01
CA TYR A 3 -9.18 0.33 12.36
C TYR A 3 -9.11 1.01 11.00
N SER A 4 -8.99 2.34 11.03
CA SER A 4 -9.05 3.19 9.84
C SER A 4 -7.68 3.24 9.13
N PRO A 5 -7.58 3.17 7.80
CA PRO A 5 -6.31 3.40 7.12
C PRO A 5 -5.65 4.73 7.49
N VAL A 6 -4.32 4.78 7.47
CA VAL A 6 -3.53 5.94 7.93
C VAL A 6 -2.70 6.50 6.78
N VAL A 7 -2.68 7.82 6.66
CA VAL A 7 -1.73 8.56 5.84
C VAL A 7 -0.77 9.27 6.77
N LEU A 8 0.51 8.90 6.69
CA LEU A 8 1.57 9.59 7.44
C LEU A 8 2.21 10.62 6.51
N SER A 9 2.20 11.89 6.92
CA SER A 9 2.81 12.98 6.19
C SER A 9 3.73 13.77 7.11
N TYR A 10 4.96 13.99 6.63
CA TYR A 10 6.04 14.63 7.37
C TYR A 10 6.57 15.82 6.60
N PHE A 11 6.65 16.97 7.26
CA PHE A 11 7.11 18.23 6.69
C PHE A 11 8.32 18.70 7.49
N SER A 12 9.49 18.70 6.88
CA SER A 12 10.74 18.97 7.59
C SER A 12 11.47 20.20 7.04
N GLN A 13 11.65 21.18 7.93
CA GLN A 13 12.59 22.27 7.72
C GLN A 13 13.91 21.93 8.41
N SER A 14 14.92 21.57 7.64
CA SER A 14 16.27 21.38 8.19
C SER A 14 16.86 22.73 8.62
N GLY A 15 17.53 22.76 9.78
CA GLY A 15 18.14 23.98 10.34
C GLY A 15 19.60 24.23 9.94
N GLY A 16 20.11 23.53 8.91
CA GLY A 16 21.50 23.68 8.46
C GLY A 16 21.79 25.08 7.91
N PRO A 17 23.00 25.64 8.15
CA PRO A 17 23.33 27.01 7.75
C PRO A 17 23.33 27.25 6.23
N ASP A 18 23.51 26.20 5.43
CA ASP A 18 23.58 26.25 3.96
C ASP A 18 22.27 25.83 3.28
N GLN A 19 21.22 25.53 4.04
CA GLN A 19 19.96 25.02 3.51
C GLN A 19 18.94 26.15 3.30
N GLU A 20 18.32 26.17 2.13
CA GLU A 20 17.29 27.16 1.80
C GLU A 20 16.07 26.99 2.71
N TYR A 21 15.42 28.10 3.06
CA TYR A 21 14.21 28.05 3.86
C TYR A 21 13.01 27.67 2.99
N LEU A 22 12.35 26.56 3.32
CA LEU A 22 11.16 26.07 2.61
C LEU A 22 9.92 26.74 3.20
N ARG A 23 9.51 27.84 2.57
CA ARG A 23 8.43 28.71 3.05
C ARG A 23 7.05 28.04 2.96
N PHE A 24 6.88 27.09 2.03
CA PHE A 24 5.57 26.56 1.67
C PHE A 24 5.21 25.22 2.35
N LEU A 25 6.07 24.66 3.19
CA LEU A 25 5.83 23.40 3.89
C LEU A 25 4.55 23.40 4.74
N GLU A 26 4.32 24.48 5.51
CA GLU A 26 3.12 24.57 6.36
C GLU A 26 1.85 24.69 5.51
N ASP A 27 1.92 25.42 4.40
CA ASP A 27 0.80 25.55 3.46
C ASP A 27 0.52 24.22 2.74
N GLU A 28 1.54 23.42 2.43
CA GLU A 28 1.40 22.08 1.88
C GLU A 28 0.68 21.14 2.88
N TYR A 29 1.15 21.10 4.13
CA TYR A 29 0.52 20.33 5.20
C TYR A 29 -0.97 20.68 5.36
N LYS A 30 -1.28 21.97 5.47
CA LYS A 30 -2.66 22.46 5.61
C LYS A 30 -3.52 22.10 4.39
N SER A 31 -2.95 22.15 3.19
CA SER A 31 -3.68 21.85 1.96
C SER A 31 -4.01 20.37 1.85
N ILE A 32 -3.08 19.48 2.25
CA ILE A 32 -3.30 18.04 2.31
C ILE A 32 -4.35 17.70 3.38
N GLY A 33 -4.24 18.28 4.58
CA GLY A 33 -5.25 18.11 5.63
C GLY A 33 -6.65 18.50 5.17
N LYS A 34 -6.80 19.67 4.53
CA LYS A 34 -8.07 20.12 3.94
C LYS A 34 -8.60 19.17 2.86
N ALA A 35 -7.72 18.60 2.02
CA ALA A 35 -8.13 17.65 1.00
C ALA A 35 -8.72 16.37 1.61
N TRP A 36 -8.21 15.93 2.77
CA TRP A 36 -8.83 14.83 3.51
C TRP A 36 -10.15 15.26 4.15
N GLU A 37 -10.19 16.39 4.84
CA GLU A 37 -11.42 16.86 5.51
C GLU A 37 -12.59 17.11 4.54
N GLN A 38 -12.33 17.74 3.40
CA GLN A 38 -13.36 18.16 2.45
C GLN A 38 -14.02 16.98 1.72
N TYR A 39 -13.27 15.90 1.46
CA TYR A 39 -13.71 14.79 0.61
C TYR A 39 -14.06 13.52 1.39
N GLN A 40 -13.90 13.52 2.73
CA GLN A 40 -14.50 12.53 3.63
C GLN A 40 -15.99 12.83 3.84
N ILE A 41 -16.77 12.74 2.75
CA ILE A 41 -18.19 13.09 2.74
C ILE A 41 -18.97 12.05 3.52
N GLN A 42 -19.44 12.42 4.72
CA GLN A 42 -20.51 11.83 5.53
C GLN A 42 -20.56 10.29 5.58
N GLU A 43 -20.41 9.74 6.79
CA GLU A 43 -20.50 8.29 7.05
C GLU A 43 -21.74 7.68 6.38
N GLY A 44 -21.52 6.72 5.46
CA GLY A 44 -22.57 6.07 4.67
C GLY A 44 -22.66 6.49 3.19
N SER A 45 -21.93 7.52 2.75
CA SER A 45 -21.81 7.86 1.32
C SER A 45 -20.96 6.83 0.56
N SER A 46 -21.28 6.60 -0.72
CA SER A 46 -20.43 5.82 -1.63
C SER A 46 -19.06 6.47 -1.87
N ARG A 47 -18.92 7.75 -1.51
CA ARG A 47 -17.69 8.56 -1.63
C ARG A 47 -16.95 8.76 -0.30
N TYR A 48 -17.38 8.09 0.78
CA TYR A 48 -16.77 8.24 2.11
C TYR A 48 -15.46 7.46 2.22
N PHE A 49 -14.37 8.19 2.50
CA PHE A 49 -13.08 7.61 2.90
C PHE A 49 -12.93 7.69 4.40
N GLU A 50 -12.67 6.57 5.06
CA GLU A 50 -12.33 6.57 6.47
C GLU A 50 -10.81 6.50 6.63
N VAL A 51 -10.14 7.62 6.35
CA VAL A 51 -8.68 7.72 6.44
C VAL A 51 -8.33 8.62 7.62
N GLU A 52 -7.50 8.12 8.51
CA GLU A 52 -6.90 8.91 9.57
C GLU A 52 -5.69 9.67 8.99
N PHE A 53 -5.68 10.99 9.22
CA PHE A 53 -4.57 11.88 8.92
C PHE A 53 -4.09 12.47 10.25
N PRO A 54 -3.23 11.75 11.00
CA PRO A 54 -2.78 12.22 12.31
C PRO A 54 -2.05 13.56 12.15
N PRO A 55 -2.31 14.56 13.01
CA PRO A 55 -1.57 15.80 12.98
C PRO A 55 -0.12 15.52 13.36
N ARG A 56 0.81 15.89 12.49
CA ARG A 56 2.25 15.73 12.71
C ARG A 56 2.92 17.08 12.50
N GLY A 57 3.76 17.46 13.48
CA GLY A 57 4.52 18.70 13.46
C GLY A 57 5.79 18.57 12.63
N SER A 58 6.83 19.32 13.02
CA SER A 58 8.16 19.21 12.40
C SER A 58 8.67 17.77 12.53
N ALA A 59 8.96 17.13 11.41
CA ALA A 59 9.34 15.72 11.39
C ALA A 59 10.73 15.49 12.02
N ASP A 60 10.74 14.85 13.19
CA ASP A 60 11.92 14.23 13.79
C ASP A 60 12.00 12.77 13.31
N GLY A 61 13.20 12.29 12.98
CA GLY A 61 13.43 10.95 12.44
C GLY A 61 13.03 9.83 13.41
N ASP A 62 13.22 10.03 14.72
CA ASP A 62 12.80 9.07 15.74
C ASP A 62 11.27 8.94 15.82
N GLU A 63 10.54 10.07 15.71
CA GLU A 63 9.07 10.08 15.69
C GLU A 63 8.53 9.34 14.45
N VAL A 64 9.19 9.51 13.30
CA VAL A 64 8.85 8.78 12.07
C VAL A 64 8.99 7.27 12.27
N ALA A 65 10.08 6.81 12.88
CA ALA A 65 10.30 5.40 13.12
C ALA A 65 9.28 4.82 14.12
N GLU A 66 8.92 5.57 15.15
CA GLU A 66 7.89 5.20 16.12
C GLU A 66 6.50 5.10 15.46
N ASP A 67 6.11 6.10 14.67
CA ASP A 67 4.83 6.09 13.96
C ASP A 67 4.74 4.94 12.95
N ILE A 68 5.80 4.69 12.17
CA ILE A 68 5.82 3.55 11.25
C ILE A 68 5.55 2.26 12.02
N ARG A 69 6.19 2.08 13.19
CA ARG A 69 5.99 0.90 14.05
C ARG A 69 4.56 0.81 14.58
N ASN A 70 4.01 1.92 15.07
CA ASN A 70 2.68 2.00 15.68
C ASN A 70 1.57 1.76 14.65
N TYR A 71 1.74 2.27 13.43
CA TYR A 71 0.73 2.19 12.38
C TYR A 71 1.03 1.15 11.29
N LYS A 72 2.10 0.33 11.39
CA LYS A 72 2.57 -0.56 10.30
C LYS A 72 1.51 -1.36 9.55
N HIS A 73 0.43 -1.78 10.22
CA HIS A 73 -0.66 -2.54 9.60
C HIS A 73 -1.73 -1.68 8.91
N ARG A 74 -1.73 -0.37 9.15
CA ARG A 74 -2.74 0.61 8.71
C ARG A 74 -2.20 1.66 7.73
N ILE A 75 -0.89 1.87 7.66
CA ILE A 75 -0.30 2.87 6.76
C ILE A 75 -0.60 2.52 5.31
N LEU A 76 -1.17 3.46 4.56
CA LEU A 76 -1.42 3.34 3.12
C LEU A 76 -0.52 4.25 2.30
N ILE A 77 -0.25 5.44 2.81
CA ILE A 77 0.59 6.44 2.15
C ILE A 77 1.59 6.95 3.17
N PHE A 78 2.84 7.03 2.75
CA PHE A 78 3.88 7.78 3.44
C PHE A 78 4.27 8.95 2.54
N HIS A 79 4.21 10.16 3.08
CA HIS A 79 4.59 11.38 2.38
C HIS A 79 5.66 12.12 3.18
N PHE A 80 6.70 12.54 2.48
CA PHE A 80 7.74 13.40 3.01
C PHE A 80 7.87 14.63 2.13
N SER A 81 7.92 15.81 2.75
CA SER A 81 8.25 17.07 2.09
C SER A 81 9.34 17.78 2.89
N GLY A 82 10.40 18.23 2.22
CA GLY A 82 11.56 18.80 2.88
C GLY A 82 12.85 18.65 2.06
N HIS A 83 13.97 18.94 2.70
CA HIS A 83 15.28 18.76 2.08
C HIS A 83 15.64 17.28 1.95
N ALA A 84 16.15 16.90 0.79
CA ALA A 84 16.56 15.55 0.47
C ALA A 84 17.70 15.56 -0.55
N ASP A 85 18.45 14.46 -0.58
CA ASP A 85 19.42 14.14 -1.62
C ASP A 85 19.28 12.65 -2.02
N SER A 86 20.23 12.16 -2.82
CA SER A 86 20.26 10.79 -3.31
C SER A 86 20.32 9.73 -2.20
N GLU A 87 20.90 10.05 -1.04
CA GLU A 87 21.21 9.07 0.02
C GLU A 87 20.38 9.24 1.29
N GLN A 88 19.82 10.42 1.53
CA GLN A 88 19.16 10.75 2.80
C GLN A 88 17.98 11.71 2.64
N LEU A 89 17.04 11.60 3.58
CA LEU A 89 16.04 12.63 3.84
C LEU A 89 16.49 13.41 5.07
N LEU A 90 16.43 14.74 5.02
CA LEU A 90 16.83 15.58 6.13
C LEU A 90 15.62 15.86 7.02
N PHE A 91 15.67 15.32 8.23
CA PHE A 91 14.74 15.58 9.32
C PHE A 91 15.28 16.71 10.22
N ARG A 92 14.48 17.18 11.17
CA ARG A 92 14.87 18.29 12.04
C ARG A 92 15.98 17.89 13.03
N ASP A 93 15.94 16.65 13.51
CA ASP A 93 16.89 16.05 14.44
C ASP A 93 18.13 15.42 13.76
N GLY A 94 18.13 15.31 12.44
CA GLY A 94 19.26 14.83 11.66
C GLY A 94 18.87 14.22 10.31
N SER A 95 19.83 13.58 9.65
CA SER A 95 19.60 12.85 8.41
C SER A 95 19.08 11.42 8.68
N SER A 96 17.99 11.02 8.03
CA SER A 96 17.63 9.61 7.95
C SER A 96 18.16 9.03 6.65
N HIS A 97 19.01 8.01 6.77
CA HIS A 97 19.58 7.34 5.61
C HIS A 97 18.47 6.56 4.88
N ALA A 98 18.37 6.74 3.56
CA ALA A 98 17.32 6.17 2.73
C ALA A 98 17.19 4.65 2.89
N ARG A 99 18.30 3.94 3.12
CA ARG A 99 18.30 2.49 3.36
C ARG A 99 17.57 2.09 4.64
N GLY A 100 17.78 2.82 5.74
CA GLY A 100 17.13 2.55 7.02
C GLY A 100 15.63 2.82 6.95
N LEU A 101 15.25 3.96 6.37
CA LEU A 101 13.85 4.32 6.15
C LEU A 101 13.14 3.32 5.23
N ALA A 102 13.78 2.90 4.13
CA ALA A 102 13.20 1.89 3.23
C ALA A 102 12.96 0.55 3.96
N GLY A 103 13.86 0.14 4.85
CA GLY A 103 13.68 -1.03 5.70
C GLY A 103 12.45 -0.92 6.62
N LEU A 104 12.31 0.22 7.31
CA LEU A 104 11.16 0.48 8.19
C LEU A 104 9.85 0.50 7.41
N LEU A 105 9.80 1.20 6.28
CA LEU A 105 8.62 1.25 5.41
C LEU A 105 8.28 -0.11 4.81
N GLY A 106 9.28 -0.97 4.58
CA GLY A 106 9.08 -2.35 4.14
C GLY A 106 8.32 -3.22 5.15
N GLU A 107 8.32 -2.87 6.44
CA GLU A 107 7.50 -3.54 7.45
C GLU A 107 6.00 -3.22 7.31
N ALA A 108 5.66 -2.10 6.66
CA ALA A 108 4.29 -1.63 6.49
C ALA A 108 3.61 -2.32 5.30
N GLN A 109 3.10 -3.54 5.50
CA GLN A 109 2.55 -4.40 4.44
C GLN A 109 1.43 -3.76 3.61
N ASN A 110 0.66 -2.86 4.22
CA ASN A 110 -0.46 -2.17 3.58
C ASN A 110 -0.07 -0.90 2.83
N LEU A 111 1.18 -0.42 2.99
CA LEU A 111 1.71 0.74 2.30
C LEU A 111 1.60 0.54 0.79
N LYS A 112 0.95 1.51 0.13
CA LYS A 112 0.68 1.51 -1.31
C LYS A 112 1.61 2.48 -2.02
N LEU A 113 1.76 3.67 -1.46
CA LEU A 113 2.45 4.78 -2.07
C LEU A 113 3.43 5.40 -1.07
N VAL A 114 4.66 5.60 -1.54
CA VAL A 114 5.63 6.51 -0.90
C VAL A 114 5.75 7.73 -1.81
N PHE A 115 5.54 8.93 -1.27
CA PHE A 115 5.72 10.17 -2.00
C PHE A 115 6.84 10.98 -1.36
N LEU A 116 7.98 11.06 -2.05
CA LEU A 116 9.15 11.83 -1.66
C LEU A 116 9.14 13.18 -2.39
N ASN A 117 8.62 14.21 -1.73
CA ASN A 117 8.55 15.59 -2.22
C ASN A 117 9.77 16.41 -1.74
N GLY A 118 10.96 15.94 -2.09
CA GLY A 118 12.22 16.64 -1.84
C GLY A 118 13.10 16.58 -3.09
N CYS A 119 14.23 17.28 -3.11
CA CYS A 119 15.13 17.28 -4.27
C CYS A 119 15.85 15.93 -4.46
N ALA A 120 16.09 15.53 -5.71
CA ALA A 120 16.96 14.41 -6.11
C ALA A 120 16.71 13.07 -5.37
N THR A 121 15.45 12.68 -5.23
CA THR A 121 15.05 11.47 -4.47
C THR A 121 15.01 10.18 -5.31
N TYR A 122 15.33 10.25 -6.60
CA TYR A 122 15.32 9.10 -7.52
C TYR A 122 16.16 7.91 -7.03
N ASP A 123 17.36 8.15 -6.51
CA ASP A 123 18.26 7.07 -6.07
C ASP A 123 17.70 6.24 -4.90
N GLN A 124 16.75 6.82 -4.15
CA GLN A 124 16.05 6.14 -3.07
C GLN A 124 14.98 5.16 -3.58
N VAL A 125 14.47 5.34 -4.82
CA VAL A 125 13.42 4.51 -5.43
C VAL A 125 13.84 3.04 -5.47
N LYS A 126 15.11 2.77 -5.82
CA LYS A 126 15.65 1.40 -5.85
C LYS A 126 15.57 0.73 -4.48
N LEU A 127 16.02 1.43 -3.43
CA LEU A 127 16.01 0.92 -2.05
C LEU A 127 14.59 0.63 -1.57
N LEU A 128 13.64 1.51 -1.90
CA LEU A 128 12.23 1.31 -1.59
C LEU A 128 11.68 0.05 -2.29
N PHE A 129 11.98 -0.15 -3.57
CA PHE A 129 11.52 -1.34 -4.30
C PHE A 129 12.17 -2.65 -3.83
N GLU A 130 13.44 -2.63 -3.45
CA GLU A 130 14.11 -3.77 -2.80
C GLU A 130 13.40 -4.16 -1.47
N ASN A 131 12.76 -3.20 -0.81
CA ASN A 131 11.97 -3.40 0.42
C ASN A 131 10.46 -3.61 0.16
N ASN A 132 10.08 -4.08 -1.03
CA ASN A 132 8.68 -4.39 -1.40
C ASN A 132 7.69 -3.21 -1.40
N ILE A 133 8.18 -1.97 -1.47
CA ILE A 133 7.32 -0.82 -1.75
C ILE A 133 6.71 -0.97 -3.14
N LYS A 134 5.43 -0.59 -3.28
CA LYS A 134 4.63 -0.88 -4.48
C LYS A 134 4.76 0.24 -5.51
N ILE A 135 4.54 1.46 -5.07
CA ILE A 135 4.50 2.68 -5.89
C ILE A 135 5.30 3.76 -5.18
N VAL A 136 6.12 4.50 -5.93
CA VAL A 136 6.89 5.62 -5.42
C VAL A 136 6.68 6.82 -6.34
N ILE A 137 6.37 7.99 -5.78
CA ILE A 137 6.51 9.27 -6.47
C ILE A 137 7.80 9.90 -5.94
N ALA A 138 8.72 10.21 -6.84
CA ALA A 138 10.02 10.80 -6.51
C ALA A 138 10.40 11.85 -7.56
N THR A 139 11.40 12.65 -7.24
CA THR A 139 11.93 13.71 -8.10
C THR A 139 13.30 13.29 -8.65
N ARG A 140 13.62 13.69 -9.89
CA ARG A 140 14.95 13.42 -10.49
C ARG A 140 15.99 14.50 -10.20
N GLY A 141 15.56 15.70 -9.82
CA GLY A 141 16.45 16.83 -9.63
C GLY A 141 15.92 17.81 -8.60
N LYS A 142 16.38 19.06 -8.67
CA LYS A 142 15.86 20.14 -7.84
C LYS A 142 14.40 20.42 -8.19
N VAL A 143 13.64 20.81 -7.17
CA VAL A 143 12.24 21.23 -7.30
C VAL A 143 12.04 22.56 -6.58
N ASN A 144 11.28 23.46 -7.19
CA ASN A 144 10.91 24.71 -6.55
C ASN A 144 9.87 24.46 -5.44
N ASP A 145 10.09 24.99 -4.24
CA ASP A 145 9.23 24.82 -3.05
C ASP A 145 7.75 25.18 -3.34
N GLY A 146 7.50 26.28 -4.04
CA GLY A 146 6.13 26.71 -4.38
C GLY A 146 5.43 25.75 -5.36
N ILE A 147 6.18 25.22 -6.34
CA ILE A 147 5.67 24.23 -7.30
C ILE A 147 5.48 22.87 -6.61
N ALA A 148 6.37 22.49 -5.68
CA ALA A 148 6.28 21.26 -4.92
C ALA A 148 5.02 21.23 -4.05
N ARG A 149 4.72 22.32 -3.34
CA ARG A 149 3.45 22.49 -2.64
C ARG A 149 2.26 22.35 -3.59
N GLU A 150 2.29 23.03 -4.74
CA GLU A 150 1.17 23.05 -5.69
C GLU A 150 0.90 21.67 -6.29
N PHE A 151 1.95 20.92 -6.61
CA PHE A 151 1.86 19.56 -7.09
C PHE A 151 1.19 18.65 -6.04
N SER A 152 1.68 18.67 -4.80
CA SER A 152 1.10 17.90 -3.70
C SER A 152 -0.35 18.27 -3.41
N GLU A 153 -0.66 19.57 -3.36
CA GLU A 153 -2.02 20.06 -3.15
C GLU A 153 -2.97 19.52 -4.21
N THR A 154 -2.57 19.58 -5.48
CA THR A 154 -3.40 19.12 -6.60
C THR A 154 -3.54 17.60 -6.60
N PHE A 155 -2.44 16.89 -6.33
CA PHE A 155 -2.42 15.43 -6.23
C PHE A 155 -3.35 14.93 -5.13
N TYR A 156 -3.26 15.47 -3.92
CA TYR A 156 -4.08 15.01 -2.80
C TYR A 156 -5.54 15.42 -2.93
N LYS A 157 -5.86 16.58 -3.54
CA LYS A 157 -7.24 16.94 -3.89
C LYS A 157 -7.88 15.96 -4.87
N ALA A 158 -7.12 15.49 -5.85
CA ALA A 158 -7.61 14.48 -6.79
C ALA A 158 -7.69 13.11 -6.11
N LEU A 159 -6.65 12.71 -5.38
CA LEU A 159 -6.58 11.39 -4.75
C LEU A 159 -7.64 11.21 -3.66
N SER A 160 -7.99 12.27 -2.91
CA SER A 160 -9.03 12.20 -1.89
C SER A 160 -10.45 12.09 -2.47
N ASP A 161 -10.62 12.10 -3.80
CA ASP A 161 -11.85 11.75 -4.50
C ASP A 161 -11.84 10.27 -4.93
N THR A 162 -12.95 9.56 -4.68
CA THR A 162 -13.15 8.14 -5.03
C THR A 162 -13.07 7.84 -6.53
N GLU A 163 -13.17 8.85 -7.38
CA GLU A 163 -13.11 8.68 -8.83
C GLU A 163 -11.68 8.50 -9.35
N TYR A 164 -10.67 8.86 -8.54
CA TYR A 164 -9.27 8.79 -8.94
C TYR A 164 -8.55 7.54 -8.44
N THR A 165 -7.70 7.00 -9.31
CA THR A 165 -6.65 6.05 -8.95
C THR A 165 -5.37 6.84 -8.62
N ILE A 166 -4.35 6.16 -8.08
CA ILE A 166 -3.05 6.81 -7.86
C ILE A 166 -2.48 7.35 -9.18
N ARG A 167 -2.61 6.57 -10.26
CA ARG A 167 -2.21 7.01 -11.61
C ARG A 167 -2.96 8.27 -12.01
N SER A 168 -4.29 8.25 -12.02
CA SER A 168 -5.06 9.38 -12.56
C SER A 168 -4.92 10.63 -11.69
N ALA A 169 -4.70 10.49 -10.38
CA ALA A 169 -4.42 11.62 -9.49
C ALA A 169 -3.05 12.27 -9.80
N PHE A 170 -2.04 11.45 -10.07
CA PHE A 170 -0.72 11.92 -10.51
C PHE A 170 -0.79 12.61 -11.88
N GLU A 171 -1.46 11.99 -12.85
CA GLU A 171 -1.69 12.57 -14.18
C GLU A 171 -2.44 13.91 -14.09
N HIS A 172 -3.44 14.01 -13.21
CA HIS A 172 -4.18 15.25 -12.97
C HIS A 172 -3.27 16.36 -12.42
N ALA A 173 -2.44 16.06 -11.41
CA ALA A 173 -1.49 17.01 -10.85
C ALA A 173 -0.47 17.52 -11.90
N LEU A 174 0.07 16.61 -12.73
CA LEU A 174 0.96 17.00 -13.82
C LEU A 174 0.25 17.86 -14.88
N ASN A 175 -0.99 17.55 -15.23
CA ASN A 175 -1.76 18.32 -16.21
C ASN A 175 -2.05 19.75 -15.71
N GLU A 176 -2.33 19.93 -14.43
CA GLU A 176 -2.47 21.27 -13.85
C GLU A 176 -1.16 22.06 -13.86
N LEU A 177 -0.02 21.41 -13.58
CA LEU A 177 1.27 22.07 -13.73
C LEU A 177 1.54 22.47 -15.18
N ARG A 178 1.32 21.59 -16.15
CA ARG A 178 1.49 21.89 -17.60
C ARG A 178 0.64 23.08 -18.04
N ARG A 179 -0.58 23.18 -17.51
CA ARG A 179 -1.50 24.29 -17.82
C ARG A 179 -0.94 25.64 -17.36
N LYS A 180 -0.20 25.68 -16.25
CA LYS A 180 0.31 26.92 -15.65
C LYS A 180 1.76 27.23 -16.04
N TYR A 181 2.57 26.20 -16.25
CA TYR A 181 4.01 26.30 -16.40
C TYR A 181 4.47 25.56 -17.67
N PRO A 182 4.85 26.27 -18.74
CA PRO A 182 5.27 25.67 -20.01
C PRO A 182 6.45 24.69 -19.90
N ALA A 183 7.31 24.84 -18.87
CA ALA A 183 8.44 23.96 -18.61
C ALA A 183 8.04 22.49 -18.40
N PHE A 184 6.80 22.22 -17.97
CA PHE A 184 6.34 20.86 -17.67
C PHE A 184 5.73 20.13 -18.87
N ASN A 185 5.61 20.78 -20.03
CA ASN A 185 4.95 20.21 -21.21
C ASN A 185 5.64 18.93 -21.75
N SER A 186 6.94 18.78 -21.50
CA SER A 186 7.74 17.63 -21.93
C SER A 186 7.88 16.53 -20.87
N VAL A 187 7.37 16.76 -19.65
CA VAL A 187 7.40 15.77 -18.56
C VAL A 187 6.39 14.68 -18.89
N PRO A 188 6.77 13.40 -19.00
CA PRO A 188 5.81 12.34 -19.26
C PRO A 188 4.90 12.12 -18.05
N ALA A 189 3.62 11.80 -18.29
CA ALA A 189 2.72 11.38 -17.21
C ALA A 189 2.66 9.85 -17.05
N GLU A 190 3.25 9.12 -18.00
CA GLU A 190 3.29 7.67 -17.98
C GLU A 190 4.16 7.17 -16.82
N PRO A 191 3.70 6.16 -16.07
CA PRO A 191 4.47 5.60 -14.98
C PRO A 191 5.67 4.80 -15.49
N VAL A 192 6.79 4.96 -14.79
CA VAL A 192 8.01 4.20 -15.01
C VAL A 192 7.88 2.84 -14.33
N VAL A 193 7.80 1.76 -15.13
CA VAL A 193 7.79 0.39 -14.61
C VAL A 193 9.21 -0.05 -14.26
N TRP A 194 9.46 -0.27 -12.97
CA TRP A 194 10.76 -0.69 -12.47
C TRP A 194 10.95 -2.19 -12.61
N ARG A 195 11.93 -2.58 -13.44
CA ARG A 195 12.30 -3.99 -13.73
C ARG A 195 13.60 -4.45 -13.07
N GLY A 196 14.11 -3.71 -12.08
CA GLY A 196 15.35 -4.05 -11.38
C GLY A 196 16.64 -3.59 -12.08
N LEU A 197 16.53 -2.88 -13.20
CA LEU A 197 17.66 -2.24 -13.87
C LEU A 197 17.66 -0.75 -13.55
N VAL A 198 18.78 -0.25 -13.04
CA VAL A 198 19.03 1.19 -12.92
C VAL A 198 19.41 1.67 -14.32
N THR A 199 18.49 2.33 -15.01
CA THR A 199 18.87 3.12 -16.18
C THR A 199 19.51 4.39 -15.68
N GLU A 200 20.82 4.54 -15.90
CA GLU A 200 21.48 5.84 -15.84
C GLU A 200 20.71 6.77 -16.80
N SER A 201 20.08 7.81 -16.26
CA SER A 201 19.59 8.93 -17.04
C SER A 201 20.28 10.18 -16.55
N GLU A 202 20.42 11.14 -17.44
CA GLU A 202 20.86 12.49 -17.10
C GLU A 202 19.97 13.06 -15.99
N GLU A 203 20.56 13.80 -15.04
CA GLU A 203 19.85 14.62 -14.07
C GLU A 203 19.05 15.68 -14.83
N ASP A 204 17.77 15.42 -15.03
CA ASP A 204 16.86 16.39 -15.64
C ASP A 204 16.11 17.13 -14.52
N SER A 205 16.17 18.46 -14.52
CA SER A 205 15.61 19.27 -13.44
C SER A 205 14.07 19.28 -13.49
N ASP A 206 13.44 19.43 -12.32
CA ASP A 206 12.03 19.79 -12.16
C ASP A 206 10.98 18.76 -12.63
N ARG A 207 11.18 17.46 -12.37
CA ARG A 207 10.17 16.43 -12.73
C ARG A 207 9.86 15.49 -11.57
N TRP A 208 8.58 15.39 -11.24
CA TRP A 208 8.03 14.25 -10.52
C TRP A 208 7.81 13.11 -11.50
N GLU A 209 8.26 11.93 -11.12
CA GLU A 209 7.97 10.70 -11.85
C GLU A 209 7.27 9.70 -10.94
N LEU A 210 6.36 8.95 -11.55
CA LEU A 210 5.59 7.91 -10.89
C LEU A 210 6.21 6.55 -11.20
N TYR A 211 6.87 5.96 -10.23
CA TYR A 211 7.51 4.66 -10.36
C TYR A 211 6.60 3.57 -9.80
N VAL A 212 6.52 2.46 -10.53
CA VAL A 212 5.78 1.28 -10.08
C VAL A 212 6.67 0.04 -10.16
N ASN A 213 6.71 -0.73 -9.08
CA ASN A 213 7.37 -2.02 -9.08
C ASN A 213 6.60 -2.98 -10.01
N GLU A 214 7.30 -3.64 -10.93
CA GLU A 214 6.69 -4.55 -11.91
C GLU A 214 5.75 -5.59 -11.28
N LYS A 215 6.10 -6.13 -10.10
CA LYS A 215 5.26 -7.09 -9.36
C LYS A 215 3.89 -6.53 -8.98
N TYR A 216 3.79 -5.21 -8.87
CA TYR A 216 2.62 -4.50 -8.37
C TYR A 216 2.04 -3.50 -9.39
N GLN A 217 2.35 -3.64 -10.68
CA GLN A 217 1.90 -2.72 -11.74
C GLN A 217 0.39 -2.44 -11.70
N GLN A 218 -0.40 -3.50 -11.47
CA GLN A 218 -1.86 -3.43 -11.34
C GLN A 218 -2.36 -2.58 -10.16
N GLU A 219 -1.55 -2.28 -9.14
CA GLU A 219 -1.97 -1.53 -7.97
C GLU A 219 -2.19 -0.04 -8.26
N ILE A 220 -1.54 0.50 -9.29
CA ILE A 220 -1.58 1.93 -9.63
C ILE A 220 -2.95 2.37 -10.17
N ASP A 221 -3.67 1.43 -10.78
CA ASP A 221 -4.96 1.63 -11.44
C ASP A 221 -6.14 1.09 -10.62
N ARG A 222 -5.90 0.67 -9.37
CA ARG A 222 -6.97 0.23 -8.49
C ARG A 222 -7.74 1.43 -7.97
N ARG A 223 -9.05 1.43 -8.20
CA ARG A 223 -9.97 2.38 -7.55
C ARG A 223 -9.90 2.22 -6.04
N GLU A 224 -9.99 1.01 -5.51
CA GLU A 224 -10.01 0.76 -4.05
C GLU A 224 -8.63 0.86 -3.35
N TRP A 225 -7.76 1.76 -3.78
CA TRP A 225 -6.40 1.91 -3.24
C TRP A 225 -6.40 2.21 -1.73
N TRP A 226 -7.45 2.87 -1.22
CA TRP A 226 -7.65 3.24 0.17
C TRP A 226 -8.08 2.10 1.10
N LYS A 227 -8.32 0.89 0.58
CA LYS A 227 -8.73 -0.25 1.42
C LYS A 227 -7.51 -0.99 1.97
N ILE A 228 -7.49 -1.18 3.28
CA ILE A 228 -6.56 -2.08 3.95
C ILE A 228 -6.81 -3.51 3.45
N ARG A 229 -5.75 -4.23 3.08
CA ARG A 229 -5.87 -5.65 2.72
C ARG A 229 -5.56 -6.52 3.93
N LEU A 230 -6.40 -7.52 4.13
CA LEU A 230 -6.13 -8.59 5.08
C LEU A 230 -5.06 -9.50 4.48
N ALA A 231 -3.96 -9.69 5.22
CA ALA A 231 -2.94 -10.68 4.92
C ALA A 231 -3.60 -12.07 4.81
N SER A 232 -3.62 -12.63 3.60
CA SER A 232 -4.17 -13.98 3.37
C SER A 232 -3.04 -15.00 3.46
N PRO A 233 -3.20 -16.09 4.25
CA PRO A 233 -2.20 -17.12 4.39
C PRO A 233 -2.00 -17.84 3.05
N THR A 234 -0.74 -18.11 2.70
CA THR A 234 -0.45 -18.91 1.51
C THR A 234 -0.81 -20.38 1.73
N ARG A 235 -0.89 -21.17 0.65
CA ARG A 235 -1.09 -22.64 0.78
C ARG A 235 -0.02 -23.29 1.65
N LYS A 236 1.22 -22.80 1.61
CA LYS A 236 2.32 -23.28 2.44
C LYS A 236 2.08 -22.96 3.92
N ASP A 237 1.60 -21.76 4.24
CA ASP A 237 1.31 -21.34 5.62
C ASP A 237 0.13 -22.12 6.24
N LEU A 238 -0.83 -22.52 5.41
CA LEU A 238 -1.94 -23.39 5.82
C LEU A 238 -1.45 -24.80 6.15
N LEU A 239 -0.50 -25.31 5.38
CA LEU A 239 0.08 -26.65 5.57
C LEU A 239 1.12 -26.70 6.69
N ALA A 240 1.93 -25.66 6.85
CA ALA A 240 2.99 -25.55 7.85
C ALA A 240 2.49 -25.20 9.28
N GLY A 241 1.18 -25.29 9.52
CA GLY A 241 0.59 -25.01 10.82
C GLY A 241 1.22 -25.85 11.94
N ARG A 242 1.75 -25.18 12.97
CA ARG A 242 2.45 -25.81 14.10
C ARG A 242 1.49 -26.26 15.21
N SER A 243 0.26 -25.76 15.23
CA SER A 243 -0.76 -26.14 16.22
C SER A 243 -1.27 -27.56 15.96
N PHE A 244 -1.53 -28.30 17.04
CA PHE A 244 -2.16 -29.62 16.97
C PHE A 244 -3.46 -29.59 16.15
N TRP A 245 -4.29 -28.56 16.36
CA TRP A 245 -5.55 -28.38 15.64
C TRP A 245 -5.35 -28.13 14.14
N ASP A 246 -4.28 -27.42 13.77
CA ASP A 246 -3.94 -27.18 12.37
C ASP A 246 -3.58 -28.49 11.64
N GLN A 247 -2.81 -29.35 12.30
CA GLN A 247 -2.37 -30.63 11.77
C GLN A 247 -3.55 -31.61 11.66
N ALA A 248 -4.37 -31.71 12.71
CA ALA A 248 -5.58 -32.51 12.70
C ALA A 248 -6.54 -32.09 11.57
N MET A 249 -6.76 -30.78 11.38
CA MET A 249 -7.61 -30.26 10.30
C MET A 249 -7.03 -30.57 8.91
N ASN A 250 -5.71 -30.42 8.72
CA ASN A 250 -5.04 -30.76 7.46
C ASN A 250 -5.19 -32.25 7.14
N PHE A 251 -5.01 -33.11 8.14
CA PHE A 251 -5.14 -34.56 8.00
C PHE A 251 -6.57 -34.96 7.66
N LEU A 252 -7.58 -34.38 8.33
CA LEU A 252 -8.99 -34.61 8.04
C LEU A 252 -9.35 -34.21 6.60
N VAL A 253 -8.95 -33.00 6.17
CA VAL A 253 -9.17 -32.52 4.80
C VAL A 253 -8.51 -33.45 3.78
N LEU A 254 -7.30 -33.92 4.05
CA LEU A 254 -6.58 -34.85 3.16
C LEU A 254 -7.33 -36.19 3.05
N ILE A 255 -7.74 -36.78 4.18
CA ILE A 255 -8.49 -38.03 4.20
C ILE A 255 -9.80 -37.89 3.43
N LEU A 256 -10.58 -36.83 3.68
CA LEU A 256 -11.87 -36.62 3.01
C LEU A 256 -11.69 -36.43 1.50
N CYS A 257 -10.65 -35.70 1.06
CA CYS A 257 -10.32 -35.57 -0.36
C CYS A 257 -9.97 -36.93 -0.98
N LEU A 258 -9.06 -37.69 -0.37
CA LEU A 258 -8.61 -38.98 -0.89
C LEU A 258 -9.75 -40.00 -0.92
N LEU A 259 -10.53 -40.09 0.16
CA LEU A 259 -11.69 -40.96 0.26
C LEU A 259 -12.74 -40.58 -0.78
N GLY A 260 -13.06 -39.29 -0.92
CA GLY A 260 -14.02 -38.79 -1.91
C GLY A 260 -13.60 -39.14 -3.34
N ILE A 261 -12.35 -38.86 -3.71
CA ILE A 261 -11.81 -39.21 -5.04
C ILE A 261 -11.86 -40.73 -5.26
N THR A 262 -11.46 -41.53 -4.27
CA THR A 262 -11.45 -42.99 -4.37
C THR A 262 -12.85 -43.54 -4.56
N ILE A 263 -13.84 -43.02 -3.83
CA ILE A 263 -15.25 -43.40 -3.96
C ILE A 263 -15.77 -43.05 -5.36
N VAL A 264 -15.47 -41.85 -5.88
CA VAL A 264 -15.87 -41.45 -7.24
C VAL A 264 -15.29 -42.40 -8.28
N VAL A 265 -13.97 -42.66 -8.22
CA VAL A 265 -13.30 -43.55 -9.17
C VAL A 265 -13.87 -44.96 -9.09
N TYR A 266 -14.03 -45.50 -7.88
CA TYR A 266 -14.59 -46.84 -7.70
C TYR A 266 -16.02 -46.94 -8.22
N ALA A 267 -16.87 -45.99 -7.85
CA ALA A 267 -18.27 -45.96 -8.23
C ALA A 267 -18.48 -45.85 -9.75
N VAL A 268 -17.72 -44.98 -10.41
CA VAL A 268 -17.85 -44.76 -11.87
C VAL A 268 -17.27 -45.91 -12.68
N PHE A 269 -16.06 -46.39 -12.33
CA PHE A 269 -15.34 -47.35 -13.18
C PHE A 269 -15.66 -48.81 -12.89
N PHE A 270 -16.06 -49.15 -11.66
CA PHE A 270 -16.24 -50.55 -11.24
C PHE A 270 -17.68 -50.92 -10.93
N MET A 271 -18.50 -49.98 -10.42
CA MET A 271 -19.87 -50.26 -10.00
C MET A 271 -20.95 -49.67 -10.91
N GLN A 272 -20.60 -48.70 -11.76
CA GLN A 272 -21.55 -47.88 -12.54
C GLN A 272 -22.66 -47.26 -11.65
N ASP A 273 -22.33 -46.98 -10.38
CA ASP A 273 -23.27 -46.45 -9.40
C ASP A 273 -23.10 -44.93 -9.27
N HIS A 274 -24.01 -44.19 -9.91
CA HIS A 274 -23.99 -42.73 -9.90
C HIS A 274 -24.35 -42.12 -8.53
N MET A 275 -25.12 -42.83 -7.69
CA MET A 275 -25.44 -42.36 -6.34
C MET A 275 -24.20 -42.43 -5.45
N LEU A 276 -23.44 -43.51 -5.53
CA LEU A 276 -22.19 -43.64 -4.80
C LEU A 276 -21.15 -42.61 -5.29
N ALA A 277 -21.11 -42.32 -6.59
CA ALA A 277 -20.25 -41.26 -7.13
C ALA A 277 -20.64 -39.88 -6.59
N LEU A 278 -21.93 -39.58 -6.42
CA LEU A 278 -22.40 -38.33 -5.79
C LEU A 278 -21.95 -38.21 -4.33
N VAL A 279 -21.94 -39.31 -3.58
CA VAL A 279 -21.40 -39.35 -2.20
C VAL A 279 -19.90 -39.02 -2.18
N GLY A 280 -19.14 -39.61 -3.10
CA GLY A 280 -17.70 -39.30 -3.23
C GLY A 280 -17.44 -37.84 -3.60
N LEU A 281 -18.23 -37.28 -4.51
CA LEU A 281 -18.19 -35.85 -4.85
C LEU A 281 -18.51 -34.98 -3.63
N ALA A 282 -19.56 -35.30 -2.87
CA ALA A 282 -19.92 -34.57 -1.66
C ALA A 282 -18.78 -34.57 -0.62
N ALA A 283 -18.08 -35.70 -0.45
CA ALA A 283 -16.91 -35.78 0.44
C ALA A 283 -15.74 -34.89 -0.04
N ALA A 284 -15.46 -34.86 -1.35
CA ALA A 284 -14.44 -33.97 -1.91
C ALA A 284 -14.83 -32.47 -1.76
N PHE A 285 -16.12 -32.15 -1.94
CA PHE A 285 -16.63 -30.81 -1.68
C PHE A 285 -16.47 -30.41 -0.20
N LEU A 286 -16.80 -31.29 0.74
CA LEU A 286 -16.60 -31.06 2.18
C LEU A 286 -15.13 -30.80 2.52
N ALA A 287 -14.21 -31.56 1.92
CA ALA A 287 -12.77 -31.34 2.08
C ALA A 287 -12.33 -29.96 1.58
N TYR A 288 -12.81 -29.55 0.39
CA TYR A 288 -12.55 -28.23 -0.18
C TYR A 288 -13.08 -27.10 0.73
N PHE A 289 -14.31 -27.23 1.23
CA PHE A 289 -14.89 -26.28 2.18
C PHE A 289 -14.10 -26.22 3.49
N GLY A 290 -13.66 -27.35 4.03
CA GLY A 290 -12.79 -27.41 5.21
C GLY A 290 -11.48 -26.65 5.01
N PHE A 291 -10.83 -26.83 3.85
CA PHE A 291 -9.62 -26.07 3.50
C PHE A 291 -9.88 -24.57 3.38
N LYS A 292 -10.97 -24.16 2.74
CA LYS A 292 -11.38 -22.75 2.64
C LYS A 292 -11.69 -22.14 3.99
N ASN A 293 -12.36 -22.87 4.87
CA ASN A 293 -12.66 -22.41 6.21
C ASN A 293 -11.38 -22.20 7.03
N LYS A 294 -10.42 -23.12 6.94
CA LYS A 294 -9.10 -22.96 7.56
C LYS A 294 -8.36 -21.71 7.04
N GLN A 295 -8.42 -21.45 5.73
CA GLN A 295 -7.86 -20.24 5.14
C GLN A 295 -8.47 -18.97 5.75
N ARG A 296 -9.79 -18.94 5.95
CA ARG A 296 -10.49 -17.82 6.59
C ARG A 296 -10.05 -17.64 8.05
N TYR A 297 -10.01 -18.71 8.83
CA TYR A 297 -9.57 -18.67 10.23
C TYR A 297 -8.16 -18.09 10.36
N LYS A 298 -7.20 -18.60 9.59
CA LYS A 298 -5.83 -18.08 9.59
C LYS A 298 -5.74 -16.65 9.07
N THR A 299 -6.61 -16.24 8.14
CA THR A 299 -6.70 -14.82 7.72
C THR A 299 -7.14 -13.94 8.89
N VAL A 300 -8.14 -14.35 9.67
CA VAL A 300 -8.56 -13.62 10.87
C VAL A 300 -7.43 -13.57 11.91
N GLU A 301 -6.74 -14.69 12.13
CA GLU A 301 -5.62 -14.77 13.07
C GLU A 301 -4.45 -13.85 12.68
N LEU A 302 -4.05 -13.87 11.40
CA LEU A 302 -2.98 -13.02 10.85
C LEU A 302 -3.33 -11.53 10.87
N ASN A 303 -4.62 -11.21 10.84
CA ASN A 303 -5.12 -9.85 10.84
C ASN A 303 -5.93 -9.57 12.09
N SER A 304 -5.58 -10.17 13.23
CA SER A 304 -6.29 -10.00 14.50
C SER A 304 -6.44 -8.54 14.90
N ILE A 305 -5.45 -7.73 14.51
CA ILE A 305 -5.43 -6.28 14.66
C ILE A 305 -6.47 -5.61 13.73
N LEU A 306 -6.64 -6.05 12.48
CA LEU A 306 -7.56 -5.41 11.51
C LEU A 306 -8.97 -6.03 11.47
N ALA A 307 -9.19 -7.15 12.16
CA ALA A 307 -10.43 -7.90 12.15
C ALA A 307 -11.43 -7.33 13.17
N ASP A 308 -12.15 -6.28 12.78
CA ASP A 308 -13.31 -5.78 13.53
C ASP A 308 -14.47 -6.79 13.52
N GLU A 309 -15.45 -6.66 14.42
CA GLU A 309 -16.65 -7.53 14.48
C GLU A 309 -17.39 -7.57 13.14
N GLU A 310 -17.42 -6.45 12.40
CA GLU A 310 -18.01 -6.37 11.06
C GLU A 310 -17.19 -7.16 10.01
N VAL A 311 -15.87 -7.09 10.07
CA VAL A 311 -14.96 -7.82 9.17
C VAL A 311 -15.03 -9.33 9.46
N ILE A 312 -15.08 -9.71 10.73
CA ILE A 312 -15.31 -11.09 11.19
C ILE A 312 -16.69 -11.58 10.76
N ARG A 313 -17.73 -10.75 10.89
CA ARG A 313 -19.11 -11.07 10.50
C ARG A 313 -19.23 -11.25 8.98
N ARG A 314 -18.63 -10.39 8.15
CA ARG A 314 -18.57 -10.56 6.69
C ARG A 314 -17.82 -11.83 6.30
N MET A 315 -16.75 -12.20 7.01
CA MET A 315 -16.05 -13.47 6.78
C MET A 315 -16.86 -14.70 7.23
N ARG A 316 -17.74 -14.57 8.23
CA ARG A 316 -18.68 -15.61 8.68
C ARG A 316 -19.93 -15.73 7.79
N LEU A 317 -20.39 -14.65 7.15
CA LEU A 317 -21.63 -14.59 6.36
C LEU A 317 -21.55 -15.28 4.99
N PHE A 318 -20.36 -15.67 4.52
CA PHE A 318 -20.19 -16.52 3.33
C PHE A 318 -20.06 -18.02 3.69
N ALA A 319 -20.77 -18.45 4.74
CA ALA A 319 -20.89 -19.85 5.15
C ALA A 319 -21.91 -20.59 4.28
#